data_AF-A0A833QZD8-F1
#
_entry.id   AF-A0A833QZD8-F1
#
_cell.length_a   1.000
_cell.length_b   1.000
_cell.length_c   1.000
_cell.angle_alpha   90.00
_cell.angle_beta   90.00
_cell.angle_gamma   90.00
#
_symmetry.space_group_name_H-M   'P 1'
#
loop_
_entity.id
_entity.type
_entity.pdbx_description
1 polymer ?
#
loop_
_entity_poly.entity_id
_entity_poly.type
_entity_poly.pdbx_seq_one_letter_code
_entity_poly.pdbx_strand_id
1 'polypeptide(L)'
;MFVEADADVPLEYLGDPITHPLPIMDQLQFDSELMGPGVVDRPLLYMQVTRFKCGGFTLEVKICHIIADARGVVQFLTAISKLARGAKQPSVLPVWDRHLLLARDPPVPTHIHREYEPIEDATQAEYDMILKTPPANLVH
;
A
#
# COMPACT_ATOMS: atom_id res chain seq x y z
N MET A 1 11.71 0.35 6.77
CA MET A 1 12.18 1.33 7.76
C MET A 1 11.14 1.44 8.87
N PHE A 2 11.58 1.56 10.12
CA PHE A 2 10.71 1.79 11.27
C PHE A 2 11.15 3.09 11.94
N VAL A 3 10.20 3.98 12.23
CA VAL A 3 10.45 5.29 12.82
C VAL A 3 9.54 5.47 14.03
N GLU A 4 10.12 5.99 15.12
CA GLU A 4 9.37 6.43 16.29
C GLU A 4 9.30 7.96 16.26
N ALA A 5 8.12 8.49 16.57
CA ALA A 5 7.87 9.92 16.68
C ALA A 5 7.00 10.19 17.92
N ASP A 6 7.00 11.43 18.37
CA ASP A 6 6.18 11.88 19.50
C ASP A 6 5.41 13.14 19.09
N ALA A 7 4.16 13.24 19.53
CA ALA A 7 3.27 14.37 19.31
C ALA A 7 2.99 15.08 20.64
N ASP A 8 3.21 16.39 20.65
CA ASP A 8 3.04 17.25 21.83
C ASP A 8 1.57 17.55 22.21
N VAL A 9 0.63 16.89 21.53
CA VAL A 9 -0.82 17.02 21.72
C VAL A 9 -1.39 15.69 22.22
N PRO A 10 -2.57 15.71 22.87
CA PRO A 10 -3.27 14.49 23.23
C PRO A 10 -4.03 13.94 21.99
N LEU A 11 -4.32 12.63 21.95
CA LEU A 11 -4.93 11.96 20.78
C LEU A 11 -6.32 12.51 20.44
N GLU A 12 -7.03 13.02 21.43
CA GLU A 12 -8.33 13.68 21.35
C GLU A 12 -8.29 14.93 20.43
N TYR A 13 -7.09 15.47 20.18
CA TYR A 13 -6.89 16.54 19.20
C TYR A 13 -7.25 16.10 17.78
N LEU A 14 -7.25 14.80 17.48
CA LEU A 14 -7.70 14.24 16.19
C LEU A 14 -9.22 14.17 16.04
N GLY A 15 -9.97 14.44 17.12
CA GLY A 15 -11.43 14.37 17.18
C GLY A 15 -11.97 13.08 17.78
N ASP A 16 -13.21 13.15 18.27
CA ASP A 16 -13.98 12.01 18.77
C ASP A 16 -15.45 12.12 18.28
N PRO A 17 -15.88 11.32 17.26
CA PRO A 17 -15.08 10.33 16.54
C PRO A 17 -14.03 11.01 15.63
N ILE A 18 -12.95 10.29 15.34
CA ILE A 18 -11.95 10.73 14.35
C ILE A 18 -12.61 10.78 12.97
N THR A 19 -12.65 11.97 12.37
CA THR A 19 -13.25 12.20 11.04
C THR A 19 -12.27 12.85 10.08
N HIS A 20 -12.54 12.74 8.77
CA HIS A 20 -11.77 13.45 7.75
C HIS A 20 -12.35 14.85 7.49
N PRO A 21 -11.49 15.87 7.27
CA PRO A 21 -10.03 15.81 7.27
C PRO A 21 -9.44 15.75 8.69
N LEU A 22 -8.41 14.92 8.87
CA LEU A 22 -7.71 14.76 10.13
C LEU A 22 -6.92 16.04 10.47
N PRO A 23 -7.08 16.61 11.67
CA PRO A 23 -6.18 17.62 12.18
C PRO A 23 -4.75 17.08 12.12
N ILE A 24 -3.79 17.92 11.73
CA ILE A 24 -2.35 17.59 11.66
C ILE A 24 -1.96 16.35 10.82
N MET A 25 -2.78 15.93 9.85
CA MET A 25 -2.48 14.78 8.98
C MET A 25 -1.06 14.84 8.40
N ASP A 26 -0.67 15.97 7.81
CA ASP A 26 0.65 16.14 7.17
C ASP A 26 1.82 16.03 8.18
N GLN A 27 1.56 16.26 9.47
CA GLN A 27 2.56 16.14 10.53
C GLN A 27 2.66 14.72 11.10
N LEU A 28 1.62 13.90 10.91
CA LEU A 28 1.60 12.49 11.32
C LEU A 28 2.19 11.56 10.26
N GLN A 29 2.40 12.06 9.05
CA GLN A 29 2.93 11.30 7.93
C GLN A 29 4.45 11.44 7.83
N PHE A 30 5.12 10.34 7.52
CA PHE A 30 6.51 10.35 7.11
C PHE A 30 6.64 11.05 5.75
N ASP A 31 7.51 12.05 5.65
CA ASP A 31 7.69 12.79 4.40
C ASP A 31 8.27 11.89 3.29
N SER A 32 7.47 11.67 2.25
CA SER A 32 7.86 10.85 1.09
C SER A 32 8.82 11.55 0.13
N GLU A 33 8.95 12.87 0.19
CA GLU A 33 9.84 13.65 -0.67
C GLU A 33 11.32 13.44 -0.33
N LEU A 34 11.60 13.07 0.92
CA LEU A 34 12.93 12.59 1.37
C LEU A 34 13.44 11.36 0.61
N MET A 35 12.62 10.74 -0.24
CA MET A 35 12.93 9.47 -0.90
C MET A 35 13.37 9.64 -2.37
N GLY A 36 13.56 10.86 -2.88
CA GLY A 36 14.03 11.10 -4.26
C GLY A 36 13.03 10.70 -5.35
N PRO A 37 13.36 10.63 -6.66
CA PRO A 37 12.41 10.19 -7.70
C PRO A 37 12.51 8.69 -8.05
N GLY A 38 13.54 7.97 -7.62
CA GLY A 38 13.86 6.61 -8.07
C GLY A 38 13.11 5.49 -7.33
N VAL A 39 12.90 4.34 -7.96
CA VAL A 39 12.33 3.13 -7.30
C VAL A 39 13.42 2.29 -6.62
N VAL A 40 14.63 2.32 -7.18
CA VAL A 40 15.80 1.61 -6.64
C VAL A 40 16.27 2.28 -5.35
N ASP A 41 16.77 1.49 -4.40
CA ASP A 41 17.27 1.91 -3.08
C ASP A 41 16.24 2.53 -2.13
N ARG A 42 14.95 2.44 -2.45
CA ARG A 42 13.86 2.79 -1.53
C ARG A 42 13.43 1.58 -0.69
N PRO A 43 13.30 1.73 0.63
CA PRO A 43 12.56 0.76 1.44
C PRO A 43 11.17 0.48 0.86
N LEU A 44 10.80 -0.81 0.79
CA LEU A 44 9.49 -1.25 0.27
C LEU A 44 8.37 -1.17 1.33
N LEU A 45 8.75 -0.94 2.59
CA LEU A 45 7.87 -0.81 3.74
C LEU A 45 8.42 0.27 4.67
N TYR A 46 7.57 1.21 5.06
CA TYR A 46 7.77 2.18 6.12
C TYR A 46 6.68 2.00 7.16
N MET A 47 7.07 2.05 8.42
CA MET A 47 6.14 2.08 9.55
C MET A 47 6.58 3.20 10.48
N GLN A 48 5.67 4.12 10.78
CA GLN A 48 5.90 5.18 11.76
C GLN A 48 4.92 5.03 12.91
N VAL A 49 5.42 5.01 14.14
CA VAL A 49 4.61 5.04 15.36
C VAL A 49 4.76 6.42 15.99
N THR A 50 3.68 7.18 16.02
CA THR A 50 3.64 8.50 16.67
C THR A 50 2.91 8.40 18.00
N ARG A 51 3.60 8.64 19.11
CA ARG A 51 3.04 8.60 20.47
C ARG A 51 2.53 9.97 20.88
N PHE A 52 1.33 10.04 21.45
CA PHE A 52 0.69 11.27 21.92
C PHE A 52 0.90 11.44 23.43
N LYS A 53 0.77 12.67 23.95
CA LYS A 53 0.95 12.95 25.40
C LYS A 53 0.04 12.14 26.32
N CYS A 54 -1.14 11.74 25.85
CA CYS A 54 -2.06 10.90 26.62
C CYS A 54 -1.69 9.40 26.65
N GLY A 55 -0.59 9.01 25.99
CA GLY A 55 -0.15 7.62 25.86
C GLY A 55 -0.79 6.86 24.70
N GLY A 56 -1.77 7.46 24.01
CA GLY A 56 -2.30 6.96 22.73
C GLY A 56 -1.25 7.04 21.61
N PHE A 57 -1.49 6.37 20.49
CA PHE A 57 -0.59 6.40 19.34
C PHE A 57 -1.31 6.27 18.01
N THR A 58 -0.67 6.74 16.94
CA THR A 58 -1.02 6.41 15.55
C THR A 58 0.06 5.51 14.95
N LEU A 59 -0.35 4.65 14.01
CA LEU A 59 0.55 3.83 13.21
C LEU A 59 0.32 4.17 11.73
N GLU A 60 1.30 4.79 11.11
CA GLU A 60 1.33 4.99 9.66
C GLU A 60 2.08 3.83 9.00
N VAL A 61 1.53 3.35 7.89
CA VAL A 61 2.15 2.29 7.08
C VAL A 61 2.16 2.73 5.63
N LYS A 62 3.36 2.86 5.05
CA LYS A 62 3.55 3.04 3.61
C LYS A 62 4.19 1.78 3.05
N ILE A 63 3.56 1.21 2.02
CA ILE A 63 4.03 -0.02 1.39
C ILE A 63 4.06 0.13 -0.13
N CYS A 64 5.11 -0.40 -0.76
CA CYS A 64 5.15 -0.53 -2.20
C CYS A 64 4.10 -1.56 -2.64
N HIS A 65 3.08 -1.14 -3.40
CA HIS A 65 1.98 -2.03 -3.80
C HIS A 65 2.42 -3.21 -4.70
N ILE A 66 3.64 -3.17 -5.25
CA ILE A 66 4.25 -4.28 -5.99
C ILE A 66 4.51 -5.49 -5.08
N ILE A 67 4.75 -5.27 -3.77
CA ILE A 67 5.06 -6.36 -2.85
C ILE A 67 3.86 -6.97 -2.15
N ALA A 68 2.74 -6.26 -2.02
CA ALA A 68 1.53 -6.79 -1.38
C ALA A 68 0.29 -6.02 -1.84
N ASP A 69 -0.84 -6.73 -1.87
CA ASP A 69 -2.17 -6.14 -1.97
C ASP A 69 -2.72 -5.75 -0.57
N ALA A 70 -3.91 -5.16 -0.55
CA ALA A 70 -4.56 -4.75 0.70
C ALA A 70 -4.72 -5.93 1.70
N ARG A 71 -5.02 -7.14 1.21
CA ARG A 71 -5.20 -8.31 2.06
C ARG A 71 -3.88 -8.77 2.66
N GLY A 72 -2.81 -8.78 1.88
CA GLY A 72 -1.45 -9.06 2.34
C GLY A 72 -1.00 -8.08 3.42
N VAL A 73 -1.31 -6.78 3.27
CA VAL A 73 -1.05 -5.76 4.30
C VAL A 73 -1.79 -6.07 5.60
N VAL A 74 -3.09 -6.41 5.54
CA VAL A 74 -3.87 -6.77 6.74
C VAL A 74 -3.30 -8.01 7.44
N GLN A 75 -2.90 -9.03 6.68
CA GLN A 75 -2.25 -10.22 7.24
C GLN A 75 -0.93 -9.88 7.92
N PHE A 76 -0.11 -9.05 7.29
CA PHE A 76 1.16 -8.58 7.82
C PHE A 76 0.98 -7.82 9.14
N LEU A 77 0.06 -6.85 9.19
CA LEU A 77 -0.22 -6.08 10.41
C LEU A 77 -0.80 -6.97 11.53
N THR A 78 -1.63 -7.94 11.17
CA THR A 78 -2.15 -8.93 12.13
C THR A 78 -1.01 -9.79 12.71
N ALA A 79 -0.06 -10.21 11.86
CA ALA A 79 1.10 -10.96 12.30
C ALA A 79 1.97 -10.15 13.25
N ILE A 80 2.32 -8.91 12.91
CA ILE A 80 3.07 -7.99 13.81
C ILE A 80 2.34 -7.84 15.14
N SER A 81 1.03 -7.56 15.11
CA SER A 81 0.21 -7.38 16.30
C SER A 81 0.24 -8.60 17.23
N LYS A 82 0.22 -9.81 16.68
CA LYS A 82 0.30 -11.05 17.45
C LYS A 82 1.71 -11.30 18.00
N LEU A 83 2.75 -11.08 17.19
CA LEU A 83 4.14 -11.21 17.62
C LEU A 83 4.46 -10.23 18.75
N ALA A 84 4.00 -8.98 18.66
CA ALA A 84 4.13 -7.97 19.71
C ALA A 84 3.45 -8.39 21.03
N ARG A 85 2.41 -9.23 20.97
CA ARG A 85 1.75 -9.85 22.15
C ARG A 85 2.41 -11.15 22.63
N GLY A 86 3.58 -11.51 22.11
CA GLY A 86 4.33 -12.69 22.53
C GLY A 86 4.01 -13.99 21.78
N ALA A 87 3.29 -13.92 20.64
CA ALA A 87 3.19 -15.08 19.76
C ALA A 87 4.59 -15.47 19.24
N LYS A 88 4.86 -16.78 19.13
CA LYS A 88 6.14 -17.29 18.65
C LYS A 88 6.31 -17.20 17.12
N GLN A 89 5.20 -17.16 16.39
CA GLN A 89 5.17 -17.11 14.94
C GLN A 89 3.84 -16.52 14.42
N PRO A 90 3.80 -16.05 13.16
CA PRO A 90 2.54 -15.66 12.51
C PRO A 90 1.52 -16.81 12.49
N SER A 91 0.24 -16.50 12.67
CA SER A 91 -0.83 -17.52 12.58
C SER A 91 -1.08 -18.00 11.15
N VAL A 92 -0.76 -17.18 10.16
CA VAL A 92 -0.76 -17.52 8.75
C VAL A 92 0.66 -17.28 8.27
N LEU A 93 1.31 -18.33 7.76
CA LEU A 93 2.66 -18.21 7.25
C LEU A 93 2.63 -17.52 5.88
N PRO A 94 3.57 -16.60 5.60
CA PRO A 94 3.69 -16.03 4.27
C PRO A 94 4.09 -17.12 3.28
N VAL A 95 3.46 -17.13 2.12
CA VAL A 95 3.82 -18.01 1.00
C VAL A 95 4.42 -17.14 -0.09
N TRP A 96 5.58 -17.53 -0.62
CA TRP A 96 6.33 -16.74 -1.60
C TRP A 96 6.34 -17.38 -2.99
N ASP A 97 5.16 -17.81 -3.45
CA ASP A 97 4.99 -18.57 -4.69
C ASP A 97 4.28 -17.73 -5.76
N ARG A 98 4.82 -16.53 -6.05
CA ARG A 98 4.22 -15.62 -7.05
C ARG A 98 4.16 -16.21 -8.46
N HIS A 99 4.96 -17.23 -8.74
CA HIS A 99 4.93 -17.95 -10.01
C HIS A 99 3.58 -18.64 -10.27
N LEU A 100 2.80 -18.94 -9.22
CA LEU A 100 1.44 -19.47 -9.34
C LEU A 100 0.46 -18.47 -9.93
N LEU A 101 0.81 -17.18 -9.93
CA LEU A 101 0.03 -16.09 -10.50
C LEU A 101 0.47 -15.72 -11.92
N LEU A 102 1.43 -16.46 -12.50
CA LEU A 102 1.81 -16.25 -13.90
C LEU A 102 0.63 -16.56 -14.82
N ALA A 103 0.56 -15.82 -15.92
CA ALA A 103 -0.36 -16.14 -17.00
C ALA A 103 -0.07 -17.55 -17.55
N ARG A 104 -1.10 -18.14 -18.17
CA ARG A 104 -0.93 -19.39 -18.92
C ARG A 104 -0.10 -19.12 -20.18
N ASP A 105 0.67 -20.12 -20.59
CA ASP A 105 1.39 -20.13 -21.86
C ASP A 105 0.94 -21.36 -22.70
N PRO A 106 0.20 -21.16 -23.82
CA PRO A 106 -0.29 -19.87 -24.32
C PRO A 106 -1.44 -19.29 -23.47
N PRO A 107 -1.71 -17.97 -23.53
CA PRO A 107 -2.86 -17.38 -22.87
C PRO A 107 -4.19 -17.96 -23.40
N VAL A 108 -5.12 -18.28 -22.49
CA VAL A 108 -6.45 -18.81 -22.86
C VAL A 108 -7.55 -18.02 -22.13
N PRO A 109 -7.90 -16.80 -22.57
CA PRO A 109 -8.97 -16.02 -21.96
C PRO A 109 -10.30 -16.79 -22.00
N THR A 110 -10.94 -16.98 -20.85
CA THR A 110 -12.24 -17.69 -20.75
C THR A 110 -13.40 -16.76 -20.43
N HIS A 111 -13.12 -15.48 -20.19
CA HIS A 111 -14.08 -14.44 -19.88
C HIS A 111 -13.93 -13.29 -20.88
N ILE A 112 -15.06 -12.69 -21.28
CA ILE A 112 -15.04 -11.50 -22.13
C ILE A 112 -14.70 -10.32 -21.23
N HIS A 113 -13.50 -9.79 -21.39
CA HIS A 113 -13.01 -8.66 -20.63
C HIS A 113 -13.37 -7.36 -21.35
N ARG A 114 -14.56 -6.81 -21.03
CA ARG A 114 -15.05 -5.56 -21.63
C ARG A 114 -14.16 -4.35 -21.31
N GLU A 115 -13.39 -4.43 -20.24
CA GLU A 115 -12.38 -3.44 -19.87
C GLU A 115 -11.25 -3.29 -20.89
N TYR A 116 -11.07 -4.27 -21.80
CA TYR A 116 -10.11 -4.20 -22.90
C TYR A 116 -10.77 -3.99 -24.27
N GLU A 117 -12.07 -3.67 -24.32
CA GLU A 117 -12.72 -3.27 -25.58
C GLU A 117 -12.17 -1.90 -26.03
N PRO A 118 -11.91 -1.70 -27.33
CA PRO A 118 -11.43 -0.42 -27.84
C PRO A 118 -12.43 0.70 -27.52
N ILE A 119 -11.93 1.79 -26.92
CA ILE A 119 -12.75 2.98 -26.66
C ILE A 119 -12.93 3.73 -27.99
N GLU A 120 -14.17 3.82 -28.49
CA GLU A 120 -14.49 4.50 -29.75
C GLU A 120 -14.43 6.05 -29.62
N ASP A 121 -14.57 6.58 -28.41
CA ASP A 121 -14.53 8.02 -28.13
C ASP A 121 -13.09 8.52 -27.90
N ALA A 122 -12.61 9.33 -28.85
CA ALA A 122 -11.27 9.92 -28.83
C ALA A 122 -10.98 10.76 -27.57
N THR A 123 -12.01 11.31 -26.91
CA THR A 123 -11.85 12.10 -25.69
C THR A 123 -11.62 11.26 -24.44
N GLN A 124 -12.11 10.01 -24.41
CA GLN A 124 -11.85 9.05 -23.34
C GLN A 124 -10.56 8.25 -23.56
N ALA A 125 -10.21 7.96 -24.82
CA ALA A 125 -8.93 7.33 -25.18
C ALA A 125 -7.71 8.17 -24.74
N GLU A 126 -7.86 9.49 -24.60
CA GLU A 126 -6.82 10.37 -24.06
C GLU A 126 -6.52 10.13 -22.56
N TYR A 127 -7.42 9.53 -21.79
CA TYR A 127 -7.20 9.25 -20.37
C TYR A 127 -6.84 7.79 -20.08
N ASP A 128 -6.90 6.92 -21.08
CA ASP A 128 -6.59 5.51 -20.93
C ASP A 128 -5.08 5.25 -21.10
N MET A 129 -4.41 4.97 -19.98
CA MET A 129 -2.99 4.61 -19.96
C MET A 129 -2.69 3.28 -20.68
N ILE A 130 -3.66 2.37 -20.78
CA ILE A 130 -3.48 1.06 -21.43
C ILE A 130 -3.41 1.25 -22.95
N LEU A 131 -4.29 2.08 -23.52
CA LEU A 131 -4.31 2.38 -24.97
C LEU A 131 -3.11 3.23 -25.44
N LYS A 132 -2.48 3.99 -24.54
CA LYS A 132 -1.27 4.76 -24.86
C LYS A 132 0.03 3.98 -24.74
N THR A 133 0.01 2.81 -24.11
CA THR A 133 1.23 2.02 -23.92
C THR A 133 1.55 1.28 -25.22
N PRO A 134 2.70 1.55 -25.88
CA PRO A 134 3.05 0.89 -27.14
C PRO A 134 3.05 -0.64 -26.97
N PRO A 135 2.57 -1.43 -27.95
CA PRO A 135 2.52 -2.89 -27.85
C PRO A 135 3.86 -3.53 -27.50
N ALA A 136 4.98 -2.95 -27.95
CA ALA A 136 6.33 -3.40 -27.62
C ALA A 136 6.71 -3.25 -26.13
N ASN A 137 5.95 -2.47 -25.37
CA ASN A 137 6.14 -2.23 -23.93
C ASN A 137 5.07 -2.95 -23.09
N LEU A 138 4.12 -3.66 -23.72
CA LEU A 138 3.21 -4.54 -23.01
C LEU A 138 3.97 -5.83 -22.70
N VAL A 139 4.06 -6.16 -21.41
CA VAL A 139 4.62 -7.44 -20.98
C VAL A 139 3.55 -8.50 -21.31
N HIS A 140 3.80 -9.27 -22.37
CA HIS A 140 2.98 -10.42 -22.76
C HIS A 140 3.23 -11.62 -21.84
#